data_AF-E0XNT2-F1
#
_entry.id   AF-E0XNT2-F1
#
_cell.length_a   1.000
_cell.length_b   1.000
_cell.length_c   1.000
_cell.angle_alpha   90.00
_cell.angle_beta   90.00
_cell.angle_gamma   90.00
#
_symmetry.space_group_name_H-M   'P 1'
#
loop_
_entity.id
_entity.type
_entity.pdbx_description
1 polymer ?
#
loop_
_entity_poly.entity_id
_entity_poly.type
_entity_poly.pdbx_seq_one_letter_code
_entity_poly.pdbx_strand_id
1 'polypeptide(L)'
;MLPAHNSLDAEMLAFERAFLCAVSAGNVQTLVQPCQDLFDRAYHSLSQGAVSPRTMRHLFRVATQVGAVSSALVSLEMAHSAITNRLRTQTADCLEQTPFFLASQPAPIGDDSASFAPYRRWFLDNFSKPYPSTSE
;
A
#
# COMPACT_ATOMS: atom_id res chain seq x y z
N MET A 1 -41.42 -33.13 4.42
CA MET A 1 -40.15 -32.62 4.99
C MET A 1 -39.87 -31.26 4.38
N LEU A 2 -39.83 -30.18 5.17
CA LEU A 2 -39.41 -28.84 4.73
C LEU A 2 -38.80 -28.09 5.92
N PRO A 3 -37.46 -27.96 5.98
CA PRO A 3 -36.81 -26.97 6.83
C PRO A 3 -35.72 -26.16 6.10
N ALA A 4 -35.76 -26.04 4.76
CA ALA A 4 -34.70 -25.35 4.02
C ALA A 4 -34.80 -23.80 4.07
N HIS A 5 -36.01 -23.24 4.20
CA HIS A 5 -36.25 -21.80 4.07
C HIS A 5 -35.62 -20.94 5.18
N ASN A 6 -35.51 -21.47 6.41
CA ASN A 6 -34.99 -20.72 7.56
C ASN A 6 -33.46 -20.69 7.61
N SER A 7 -32.78 -21.64 6.93
CA SER A 7 -31.32 -21.72 6.93
C SER A 7 -30.70 -20.63 6.08
N LEU A 8 -31.20 -20.43 4.85
CA LEU A 8 -30.57 -19.54 3.89
C LEU A 8 -30.70 -18.07 4.30
N ASP A 9 -31.87 -17.64 4.78
CA ASP A 9 -32.09 -16.25 5.22
C ASP A 9 -31.19 -15.88 6.43
N ALA A 10 -30.99 -16.81 7.36
CA ALA A 10 -30.09 -16.62 8.49
C ALA A 10 -28.62 -16.55 8.05
N GLU A 11 -28.20 -17.40 7.12
CA GLU A 11 -26.86 -17.38 6.54
C GLU A 11 -26.58 -16.08 5.78
N MET A 12 -27.56 -15.56 5.04
CA MET A 12 -27.46 -14.28 4.37
C MET A 12 -27.24 -13.12 5.33
N LEU A 13 -27.97 -13.08 6.46
CA LEU A 13 -27.80 -12.06 7.49
C LEU A 13 -26.45 -12.20 8.21
N ALA A 14 -26.01 -13.43 8.46
CA ALA A 14 -24.69 -13.69 9.05
C ALA A 14 -23.56 -13.23 8.11
N PHE A 15 -23.70 -13.52 6.81
CA PHE A 15 -22.75 -13.09 5.79
C PHE A 15 -22.72 -11.57 5.65
N GLU A 16 -23.87 -10.88 5.61
CA GLU A 16 -23.94 -9.42 5.55
C GLU A 16 -23.18 -8.76 6.71
N ARG A 17 -23.35 -9.28 7.93
CA ARG A 17 -22.60 -8.80 9.11
C ARG A 17 -21.11 -9.09 9.00
N ALA A 18 -20.74 -10.32 8.62
CA ALA A 18 -19.34 -10.71 8.47
C ALA A 18 -18.65 -9.86 7.39
N PHE A 19 -19.34 -9.56 6.29
CA PHE A 19 -18.89 -8.69 5.22
C PHE A 19 -18.59 -7.27 5.71
N LEU A 20 -19.54 -6.65 6.41
CA LEU A 20 -19.33 -5.31 6.96
C LEU A 20 -18.16 -5.28 7.95
N CYS A 21 -18.04 -6.28 8.83
CA CYS A 21 -16.91 -6.39 9.75
C CYS A 21 -15.58 -6.56 9.01
N ALA A 22 -15.50 -7.46 8.03
CA ALA A 22 -14.28 -7.72 7.27
C ALA A 22 -13.84 -6.51 6.44
N VAL A 23 -14.78 -5.78 5.84
CA VAL A 23 -14.49 -4.54 5.10
C VAL A 23 -13.90 -3.49 6.04
N SER A 24 -14.47 -3.33 7.24
CA SER A 24 -13.93 -2.39 8.23
C SER A 24 -12.54 -2.79 8.77
N ALA A 25 -12.26 -4.09 8.84
CA ALA A 25 -10.98 -4.63 9.28
C ALA A 25 -9.94 -4.80 8.14
N GLY A 26 -10.32 -4.54 6.88
CA GLY A 26 -9.47 -4.76 5.72
C GLY A 26 -9.17 -6.23 5.39
N ASN A 27 -9.94 -7.18 5.92
CA ASN A 27 -9.71 -8.63 5.76
C ASN A 27 -10.79 -9.32 4.92
N VAL A 28 -11.03 -8.80 3.72
CA VAL A 28 -12.13 -9.24 2.84
C VAL A 28 -11.88 -10.61 2.20
N GLN A 29 -10.61 -11.04 2.14
CA GLN A 29 -10.16 -12.27 1.49
C GLN A 29 -10.73 -13.52 2.17
N THR A 30 -10.94 -13.47 3.48
CA THR A 30 -11.57 -14.56 4.25
C THR A 30 -13.03 -14.82 3.84
N LEU A 31 -13.66 -13.88 3.15
CA LEU A 31 -15.06 -13.96 2.76
C LEU A 31 -15.30 -14.39 1.32
N VAL A 32 -14.25 -14.55 0.51
CA VAL A 32 -14.39 -14.95 -0.90
C VAL A 32 -15.07 -16.31 -1.00
N GLN A 33 -14.58 -17.31 -0.27
CA GLN A 33 -15.15 -18.66 -0.29
C GLN A 33 -16.58 -18.69 0.31
N PRO A 34 -16.84 -18.14 1.51
CA PRO A 34 -18.21 -18.06 2.04
C PRO A 34 -19.20 -17.34 1.13
N CYS A 35 -18.76 -16.31 0.40
CA CYS A 35 -19.58 -15.58 -0.55
C CYS A 35 -20.00 -16.48 -1.71
N GLN A 36 -19.03 -17.17 -2.32
CA GLN A 36 -19.28 -18.09 -3.43
C GLN A 36 -20.22 -19.22 -3.01
N ASP A 37 -19.92 -19.88 -1.89
CA ASP A 37 -20.73 -21.00 -1.38
C ASP A 37 -22.18 -20.56 -1.10
N LEU A 38 -22.38 -19.35 -0.55
CA LEU A 38 -23.71 -18.79 -0.28
C LEU A 38 -24.49 -18.55 -1.57
N PHE A 39 -23.87 -17.94 -2.58
CA PHE A 39 -24.54 -17.63 -3.84
C PHE A 39 -24.82 -18.89 -4.67
N ASP A 40 -23.93 -19.87 -4.68
CA ASP A 40 -24.16 -21.17 -5.33
C ASP A 40 -25.33 -21.91 -4.68
N ARG A 41 -25.36 -21.94 -3.34
CA ARG A 41 -26.46 -22.56 -2.60
C ARG A 41 -27.78 -21.82 -2.80
N ALA A 42 -27.75 -20.49 -2.90
CA ALA A 42 -28.93 -19.70 -3.18
C ALA A 42 -29.45 -19.93 -4.60
N TYR A 43 -28.56 -20.05 -5.58
CA TYR A 43 -28.90 -20.42 -6.96
C TYR A 43 -29.56 -21.80 -7.04
N HIS A 44 -28.98 -22.81 -6.36
CA HIS A 44 -29.58 -24.14 -6.27
C HIS A 44 -30.94 -24.14 -5.56
N SER A 45 -31.10 -23.36 -4.49
CA SER A 45 -32.37 -23.23 -3.81
C SER A 45 -33.43 -22.57 -4.70
N LEU A 46 -33.02 -21.59 -5.51
CA LEU A 46 -33.89 -20.89 -6.46
C LEU A 46 -34.37 -21.83 -7.57
N SER A 47 -33.46 -22.63 -8.16
CA SER A 47 -33.80 -23.56 -9.23
C SER A 47 -34.76 -24.67 -8.77
N GLN A 48 -34.77 -24.98 -7.48
CA GLN A 48 -35.70 -25.93 -6.85
C GLN A 48 -37.04 -25.29 -6.43
N GLY A 49 -37.25 -23.99 -6.67
CA GLY A 49 -38.45 -23.27 -6.23
C GLY A 49 -38.55 -23.13 -4.71
N ALA A 50 -37.44 -23.35 -3.98
CA ALA A 50 -37.38 -23.37 -2.53
C ALA A 50 -37.01 -22.00 -1.93
N VAL A 51 -37.16 -20.89 -2.67
CA VAL A 51 -36.83 -19.54 -2.19
C VAL A 51 -38.10 -18.72 -2.04
N SER A 52 -38.32 -18.21 -0.82
CA SER A 52 -39.45 -17.31 -0.58
C SER A 52 -39.20 -15.94 -1.22
N PRO A 53 -40.25 -15.18 -1.59
CA PRO A 53 -40.09 -13.81 -2.10
C PRO A 53 -39.36 -12.88 -1.13
N ARG A 54 -39.47 -13.12 0.18
CA ARG A 54 -38.76 -12.37 1.22
C ARG A 54 -37.26 -12.64 1.17
N THR A 55 -36.87 -13.91 1.12
CA THR A 55 -35.48 -14.34 1.01
C THR A 55 -34.85 -13.83 -0.29
N MET A 56 -35.59 -13.85 -1.40
CA MET A 56 -35.14 -13.31 -2.69
C MET A 56 -34.81 -11.81 -2.61
N ARG A 57 -35.65 -11.04 -1.90
CA ARG A 57 -35.43 -9.60 -1.70
C ARG A 57 -34.17 -9.34 -0.86
N HIS A 58 -33.94 -10.14 0.18
CA HIS A 58 -32.72 -10.05 0.97
C HIS A 58 -31.48 -10.41 0.14
N LEU A 59 -31.58 -11.45 -0.69
CA LEU A 59 -30.52 -11.82 -1.61
C LEU A 59 -30.11 -10.69 -2.52
N PHE A 60 -31.10 -10.07 -3.16
CA PHE A 60 -30.84 -8.93 -4.03
C PHE A 60 -30.18 -7.77 -3.27
N ARG A 61 -30.64 -7.45 -2.06
CA ARG A 61 -30.04 -6.39 -1.23
C ARG A 61 -28.57 -6.67 -0.94
N VAL A 62 -28.25 -7.86 -0.44
CA VAL A 62 -26.87 -8.24 -0.07
C VAL A 62 -25.97 -8.24 -1.32
N ALA A 63 -26.43 -8.82 -2.43
CA ALA A 63 -25.68 -8.82 -3.68
C ALA A 63 -25.40 -7.40 -4.19
N THR A 64 -26.38 -6.51 -4.11
CA THR A 64 -26.23 -5.10 -4.52
C THR A 64 -25.22 -4.38 -3.65
N GLN A 65 -25.26 -4.61 -2.33
CA GLN A 65 -24.33 -4.00 -1.39
C GLN A 65 -22.90 -4.50 -1.58
N VAL A 66 -22.71 -5.82 -1.74
CA VAL A 66 -21.39 -6.40 -2.04
C VAL A 66 -20.86 -5.80 -3.35
N GLY A 67 -21.67 -5.75 -4.40
CA GLY A 67 -21.27 -5.16 -5.68
C GLY A 67 -20.89 -3.67 -5.58
N ALA A 68 -21.65 -2.88 -4.83
CA ALA A 68 -21.34 -1.46 -4.61
C ALA A 68 -20.02 -1.26 -3.87
N VAL A 69 -19.80 -2.02 -2.79
CA VAL A 69 -18.56 -1.94 -1.99
C VAL A 69 -17.36 -2.44 -2.81
N SER A 70 -17.49 -3.56 -3.51
CA SER A 70 -16.43 -4.08 -4.37
C SER A 70 -16.05 -3.08 -5.47
N SER A 71 -17.03 -2.45 -6.12
CA SER A 71 -16.79 -1.41 -7.12
C SER A 71 -16.05 -0.20 -6.55
N ALA A 72 -16.45 0.26 -5.36
CA ALA A 72 -15.78 1.37 -4.67
C ALA A 72 -14.32 1.03 -4.30
N LEU A 73 -14.07 -0.20 -3.83
CA LEU A 73 -12.72 -0.67 -3.50
C LEU A 73 -11.82 -0.70 -4.74
N VAL A 74 -12.31 -1.23 -5.87
CA VAL A 74 -11.57 -1.26 -7.13
C VAL A 74 -11.27 0.16 -7.62
N SER A 75 -12.24 1.08 -7.53
CA SER A 75 -12.03 2.50 -7.88
C SER A 75 -10.92 3.15 -7.03
N LEU A 76 -10.93 2.88 -5.72
CA LEU A 76 -9.92 3.40 -4.80
C LEU A 76 -8.53 2.83 -5.09
N GLU A 77 -8.43 1.54 -5.39
CA GLU A 77 -7.19 0.88 -5.78
C GLU A 77 -6.61 1.47 -7.09
N MET A 78 -7.47 1.72 -8.08
CA MET A 78 -7.07 2.39 -9.33
C MET A 78 -6.57 3.81 -9.07
N ALA A 79 -7.28 4.58 -8.24
CA ALA A 79 -6.86 5.94 -7.89
C ALA A 79 -5.52 5.96 -7.15
N HIS A 80 -5.32 5.04 -6.20
CA HIS A 80 -4.06 4.88 -5.48
C HIS A 80 -2.90 4.52 -6.45
N SER A 81 -3.15 3.61 -7.38
CA SER A 81 -2.18 3.23 -8.41
C SER A 81 -1.83 4.40 -9.33
N ALA A 82 -2.80 5.23 -9.70
CA ALA A 82 -2.56 6.43 -10.50
C ALA A 82 -1.73 7.46 -9.74
N ILE A 83 -2.01 7.69 -8.45
CA ILE A 83 -1.25 8.62 -7.59
C ILE A 83 0.20 8.14 -7.45
N THR A 84 0.42 6.86 -7.13
CA THR A 84 1.77 6.31 -6.97
C THR A 84 2.59 6.38 -8.26
N ASN A 85 1.96 6.11 -9.41
CA ASN A 85 2.62 6.27 -10.71
C ASN A 85 2.97 7.73 -11.00
N ARG A 86 2.05 8.66 -10.76
CA ARG A 86 2.28 10.10 -10.94
C ARG A 86 3.40 10.62 -10.03
N LEU A 87 3.42 10.17 -8.77
CA LEU A 87 4.47 10.55 -7.83
C LEU A 87 5.82 10.05 -8.34
N ARG A 88 5.90 8.80 -8.78
CA ARG A 88 7.14 8.23 -9.34
C ARG A 88 7.65 9.04 -10.52
N THR A 89 6.79 9.41 -11.47
CA THR A 89 7.20 10.22 -12.63
C THR A 89 7.66 11.61 -12.21
N GLN A 90 6.92 12.28 -11.32
CA GLN A 90 7.29 13.61 -10.84
C GLN A 90 8.59 13.62 -10.04
N THR A 91 8.84 12.58 -9.23
CA THR A 91 10.11 12.44 -8.51
C THR A 91 11.27 12.21 -9.48
N ALA A 92 11.09 11.39 -10.52
CA ALA A 92 12.11 11.20 -11.54
C ALA A 92 12.41 12.51 -12.29
N ASP A 93 11.38 13.24 -12.73
CA ASP A 93 11.53 14.52 -13.41
C ASP A 93 12.25 15.55 -12.52
N CYS A 94 11.94 15.59 -11.22
CA CYS A 94 12.59 16.48 -10.28
C CYS A 94 14.07 16.12 -10.09
N LEU A 95 14.43 14.84 -10.02
CA LEU A 95 15.82 14.39 -9.92
C LEU A 95 16.63 14.74 -11.18
N GLU A 96 16.04 14.62 -12.37
CA GLU A 96 16.66 15.01 -13.64
C GLU A 96 16.85 16.53 -13.75
N GLN A 97 15.87 17.32 -13.27
CA GLN A 97 15.89 18.78 -13.35
C GLN A 97 16.69 19.44 -12.22
N THR A 98 16.98 18.72 -11.13
CA THR A 98 17.82 19.25 -10.06
C THR A 98 19.27 19.10 -10.49
N PRO A 99 19.99 20.19 -10.81
CA PRO A 99 21.42 20.09 -11.03
C PRO A 99 22.01 19.63 -9.70
N PHE A 100 22.65 18.46 -9.70
CA PHE A 100 23.43 18.02 -8.55
C PHE A 100 24.50 19.09 -8.27
N PHE A 101 24.23 19.98 -7.33
CA PHE A 101 25.20 20.94 -6.76
C PHE A 101 26.39 20.24 -6.06
N LEU A 102 26.41 18.90 -6.06
CA LEU A 102 27.54 18.09 -5.57
C LEU A 102 28.70 17.99 -6.58
N ALA A 103 28.56 18.52 -7.80
CA ALA A 103 29.67 18.67 -8.73
C ALA A 103 30.36 20.04 -8.64
N SER A 104 30.26 20.74 -7.50
CA SER A 104 31.29 21.71 -7.15
C SER A 104 32.61 20.94 -7.03
N GLN A 105 33.39 20.89 -8.11
CA GLN A 105 34.81 20.59 -7.98
C GLN A 105 35.31 21.39 -6.78
N PRO A 106 36.05 20.79 -5.83
CA PRO A 106 36.73 21.58 -4.83
C PRO A 106 37.49 22.63 -5.63
N ALA A 107 37.21 23.91 -5.37
CA ALA A 107 38.03 24.98 -5.94
C ALA A 107 39.49 24.55 -5.71
N PRO A 108 40.37 24.62 -6.73
CA PRO A 108 41.75 24.23 -6.55
C PRO A 108 42.21 24.96 -5.30
N ILE A 109 42.53 24.20 -4.26
CA ILE A 109 42.97 24.75 -2.98
C ILE A 109 44.19 25.56 -3.37
N GLY A 110 44.01 26.89 -3.48
CA GLY A 110 45.11 27.80 -3.69
C GLY A 110 46.11 27.48 -2.60
N ASP A 111 47.37 27.36 -2.97
CA ASP A 111 48.43 26.92 -2.09
C ASP A 111 48.63 27.96 -0.95
N ASP A 112 47.72 27.95 0.03
CA ASP A 112 47.72 28.76 1.24
C ASP A 112 48.82 28.29 2.22
N SER A 113 49.69 27.38 1.76
CA SER A 113 50.89 26.94 2.47
C SER A 113 51.77 28.11 2.91
N ALA A 114 51.74 29.24 2.20
CA ALA A 114 52.47 30.45 2.60
C ALA A 114 51.85 31.13 3.84
N SER A 115 50.52 31.19 3.92
CA SER A 115 49.76 31.83 5.01
C SER A 115 49.95 31.10 6.35
N PHE A 116 50.18 29.78 6.31
CA PHE A 116 50.40 28.96 7.49
C PHE A 116 51.88 28.59 7.73
N ALA A 117 52.83 29.09 6.93
CA ALA A 117 54.24 28.73 7.03
C ALA A 117 54.86 28.94 8.44
N PRO A 118 54.55 30.03 9.18
CA PRO A 118 55.09 30.22 10.54
C PRO A 118 54.56 29.18 11.53
N TYR A 119 53.26 28.87 11.46
CA TYR A 119 52.62 27.88 12.32
C TYR A 119 53.03 26.45 11.97
N ARG A 120 53.27 26.17 10.68
CA ARG A 120 53.75 24.87 10.19
C ARG A 120 55.09 24.51 10.82
N ARG A 121 56.02 25.47 10.91
CA ARG A 121 57.34 25.23 11.52
C ARG A 121 57.22 24.90 13.00
N TRP A 122 56.46 25.71 13.75
CA TRP A 122 56.19 25.45 15.16
C TRP A 122 55.53 24.08 15.38
N PHE A 123 54.57 23.69 14.55
CA PHE A 123 53.89 22.41 14.66
C PHE A 123 54.82 21.22 14.41
N LEU A 124 55.70 21.30 13.41
CA LEU A 124 56.72 20.27 13.15
C LEU A 124 57.74 20.16 14.30
N ASP A 125 58.11 21.27 14.91
CA ASP A 125 59.08 21.31 16.00
C ASP A 125 58.50 20.78 17.33
N ASN A 126 57.17 20.77 17.49
CA ASN A 126 56.49 20.41 18.74
C ASN A 126 55.77 19.04 18.68
N PHE A 127 55.61 18.43 17.51
CA PHE A 127 54.94 17.14 17.36
C PHE A 127 55.80 16.12 16.60
N SER A 128 56.06 14.97 17.23
CA SER A 128 56.93 13.92 16.68
C SER A 128 56.31 13.14 15.49
N LYS A 129 55.00 13.27 15.26
CA LYS A 129 54.24 12.67 14.15
C LYS A 129 53.19 13.66 13.61
N PRO A 130 53.62 14.71 12.91
CA PRO A 130 52.74 15.82 12.55
C PRO A 130 51.78 15.47 11.41
N TYR A 131 52.08 14.44 10.62
CA TYR A 131 51.19 13.90 9.61
C TYR A 131 50.95 12.42 9.88
N PRO A 132 49.72 11.92 9.68
CA PRO A 132 49.48 10.49 9.72
C PRO A 132 50.31 9.85 8.61
N SER A 133 51.34 9.09 8.99
CA SER A 133 52.03 8.20 8.08
C SER A 133 51.00 7.20 7.58
N THR A 134 50.77 7.15 6.27
CA THR A 134 50.01 6.07 5.64
C THR A 134 50.68 4.76 6.03
N SER A 135 50.03 3.99 6.90
CA SER A 135 50.42 2.61 7.19
C SER A 135 50.12 1.78 5.95
N GLU A 136 51.15 1.18 5.37
CA GLU A 136 51.01 0.03 4.45
C GLU A 136 50.46 -1.20 5.19
#